data_AF-A0A1Z9LTK6-F1
#
_entry.id   AF-A0A1Z9LTK6-F1
#
_cell.length_a   1.000
_cell.length_b   1.000
_cell.length_c   1.000
_cell.angle_alpha   90.00
_cell.angle_beta   90.00
_cell.angle_gamma   90.00
#
_symmetry.space_group_name_H-M   'P 1'
#
loop_
_entity.id
_entity.type
_entity.pdbx_description
1 polymer ?
#
loop_
_entity_poly.entity_id
_entity_poly.type
_entity_poly.pdbx_seq_one_letter_code
_entity_poly.pdbx_strand_id
1 'polypeptide(L)'
;MFENLEHLIKTIRERKNSSHDKSYTNKLLKDKNLSVSKVKEEIGELIESVEKNSNKIHEAADVIYHLMVYFEVNNIKIEDVMGELKKRQK
;
A
#
# COMPACT_ATOMS: atom_id res chain seq x y z
N MET A 1 -6.25 17.06 -2.99
CA MET A 1 -6.42 15.96 -3.99
C MET A 1 -5.96 14.60 -3.47
N PHE A 2 -5.01 14.51 -2.53
CA PHE A 2 -4.56 13.23 -1.95
C PHE A 2 -4.74 13.11 -0.43
N GLU A 3 -5.63 13.92 0.18
CA GLU A 3 -5.87 13.91 1.63
C GLU A 3 -6.21 12.51 2.17
N ASN A 4 -6.98 11.72 1.40
CA ASN A 4 -7.30 10.34 1.77
C ASN A 4 -6.06 9.43 1.80
N LEU A 5 -5.10 9.63 0.89
CA LEU A 5 -3.85 8.86 0.87
C LEU A 5 -2.94 9.27 2.03
N GLU A 6 -2.83 10.56 2.31
CA GLU A 6 -2.09 11.08 3.47
C GLU A 6 -2.66 10.54 4.79
N HIS A 7 -3.99 10.55 4.92
CA HIS A 7 -4.67 10.00 6.08
C HIS A 7 -4.47 8.48 6.21
N LEU A 8 -4.48 7.76 5.08
CA LEU A 8 -4.18 6.33 5.05
C LEU A 8 -2.75 6.05 5.53
N ILE A 9 -1.75 6.77 5.00
CA ILE A 9 -0.35 6.63 5.41
C ILE A 9 -0.20 6.91 6.92
N LYS A 10 -0.85 7.97 7.41
CA LYS A 10 -0.87 8.28 8.84
C LYS A 10 -1.44 7.14 9.67
N THR A 11 -2.58 6.59 9.26
CA THR A 11 -3.23 5.45 9.93
C THR A 11 -2.33 4.21 9.93
N ILE A 12 -1.68 3.89 8.81
CA ILE A 12 -0.74 2.76 8.72
C ILE A 12 0.42 2.95 9.70
N ARG A 13 1.00 4.15 9.78
CA ARG A 13 2.09 4.48 10.71
C ARG A 13 1.66 4.41 12.18
N GLU A 14 0.46 4.88 12.51
CA GLU A 14 -0.12 4.74 13.85
C GLU A 14 -0.28 3.27 14.24
N ARG A 15 -0.81 2.44 13.33
CA ARG A 15 -0.96 1.00 13.54
C ARG A 15 0.38 0.27 13.65
N LYS A 16 1.42 0.73 12.96
CA LYS A 16 2.80 0.20 13.08
C LYS A 16 3.36 0.40 14.48
N ASN A 17 3.08 1.55 15.10
CA ASN A 17 3.58 1.90 16.43
C ASN A 17 2.71 1.36 17.57
N SER A 18 1.51 0.85 17.27
CA SER A 18 0.63 0.25 18.27
C SER A 18 1.00 -1.21 18.56
N SER A 19 1.38 -1.49 19.81
CA SER A 19 1.82 -2.82 20.26
C SER A 19 0.67 -3.84 20.38
N HIS A 20 -0.56 -3.37 20.63
CA HIS A 20 -1.72 -4.21 20.95
C HIS A 20 -2.78 -4.26 19.84
N ASP A 21 -2.53 -3.65 18.69
CA ASP A 21 -3.49 -3.66 17.58
C ASP A 21 -3.59 -5.07 16.96
N LYS A 22 -4.82 -5.57 16.82
CA LYS A 22 -5.15 -6.85 16.17
C LYS A 22 -5.69 -6.66 14.75
N SER A 23 -5.61 -5.44 14.20
CA SER A 23 -6.06 -5.14 12.85
C SER A 23 -5.30 -5.93 11.80
N TYR A 24 -5.95 -6.13 10.65
CA TYR A 24 -5.33 -6.75 9.48
C TYR A 24 -4.06 -6.01 9.03
N THR A 25 -4.07 -4.67 9.09
CA THR A 25 -2.88 -3.85 8.80
C THR A 25 -1.73 -4.15 9.76
N ASN A 26 -1.99 -4.30 11.06
CA ASN A 26 -0.94 -4.65 12.02
C ASN A 26 -0.35 -6.04 11.73
N LYS A 27 -1.16 -7.01 11.30
CA LYS A 27 -0.67 -8.32 10.85
C LYS A 27 0.28 -8.19 9.66
N LEU A 28 -0.09 -7.43 8.64
CA LEU A 28 0.76 -7.15 7.47
C LEU A 28 2.07 -6.44 7.86
N LEU A 29 1.99 -5.48 8.80
CA LEU A 29 3.14 -4.73 9.32
C LEU A 29 4.07 -5.58 10.21
N LYS A 30 3.61 -6.72 10.71
CA LYS A 30 4.42 -7.67 11.49
C LYS A 30 4.97 -8.82 10.65
N ASP A 31 4.40 -9.06 9.46
CA ASP A 31 4.77 -10.16 8.58
C ASP A 31 5.12 -9.65 7.17
N LYS A 32 6.42 -9.48 6.91
CA LYS A 32 6.93 -9.03 5.61
C LYS A 32 6.59 -9.99 4.47
N ASN A 33 6.55 -11.29 4.74
CA ASN A 33 6.24 -12.30 3.73
C ASN A 33 4.78 -12.22 3.31
N LEU A 34 3.88 -12.04 4.29
CA LEU A 34 2.48 -11.79 4.00
C LEU A 34 2.28 -10.47 3.24
N SER A 35 2.99 -9.41 3.64
CA SER A 35 2.90 -8.12 2.96
C SER A 35 3.33 -8.19 1.49
N VAL A 36 4.45 -8.84 1.17
CA VAL A 36 4.87 -9.00 -0.24
C VAL A 36 3.95 -9.94 -1.02
N SER A 37 3.40 -10.98 -0.38
CA SER A 37 2.44 -11.88 -1.02
C SER A 37 1.20 -11.13 -1.48
N LYS A 38 0.62 -10.29 -0.59
CA LYS A 38 -0.54 -9.46 -0.94
C LYS A 38 -0.22 -8.49 -2.07
N VAL A 39 0.91 -7.78 -2.05
CA VAL A 39 1.29 -6.88 -3.16
C VAL A 39 1.29 -7.62 -4.51
N LYS A 40 1.80 -8.86 -4.56
CA LYS A 40 1.82 -9.65 -5.80
C LYS A 40 0.42 -10.08 -6.24
N GLU A 41 -0.41 -10.49 -5.28
CA GLU A 41 -1.81 -10.88 -5.51
C GLU A 41 -2.62 -9.72 -6.09
N GLU A 42 -2.63 -8.56 -5.41
CA GLU A 42 -3.40 -7.39 -5.83
C GLU A 42 -2.97 -6.85 -7.20
N ILE A 43 -1.68 -6.92 -7.53
CA ILE A 43 -1.20 -6.55 -8.87
C ILE A 43 -1.76 -7.52 -9.93
N GLY A 44 -1.80 -8.81 -9.63
CA GLY A 44 -2.40 -9.82 -10.52
C GLY A 44 -3.90 -9.58 -10.70
N GLU A 45 -4.63 -9.35 -9.61
CA GLU A 45 -6.06 -9.04 -9.62
C GLU A 45 -6.34 -7.74 -10.38
N LEU A 46 -5.53 -6.70 -10.19
CA LEU A 46 -5.64 -5.46 -10.96
C LEU A 46 -5.48 -5.71 -12.46
N ILE A 47 -4.46 -6.46 -12.88
CA ILE A 47 -4.23 -6.79 -14.30
C ILE A 47 -5.46 -7.54 -14.87
N GLU A 48 -5.91 -8.59 -14.19
CA GLU A 48 -7.06 -9.39 -14.61
C GLU A 48 -8.34 -8.53 -14.69
N SER A 49 -8.56 -7.66 -13.70
CA SER A 49 -9.73 -6.78 -13.61
C SER A 49 -9.76 -5.75 -14.74
N VAL A 50 -8.59 -5.27 -15.18
CA VAL A 50 -8.44 -4.37 -16.33
C VAL A 50 -8.73 -5.10 -17.63
N GLU A 51 -8.18 -6.31 -17.82
CA GLU A 51 -8.43 -7.15 -19.00
C GLU A 51 -9.92 -7.51 -19.14
N LYS A 52 -10.59 -7.78 -18.03
CA LYS A 52 -12.02 -8.12 -17.97
C LYS A 52 -12.94 -6.90 -17.90
N ASN A 53 -12.39 -5.69 -17.80
CA ASN A 53 -13.11 -4.43 -17.60
C ASN A 53 -14.13 -4.48 -16.43
N SER A 54 -13.71 -5.06 -15.31
CA SER A 54 -14.53 -5.26 -14.10
C SER A 54 -13.76 -4.76 -12.88
N ASN A 55 -14.39 -4.11 -11.90
CA ASN A 55 -13.81 -3.77 -10.58
C ASN A 55 -12.42 -3.07 -10.53
N LYS A 56 -11.85 -2.63 -11.66
CA LYS A 56 -10.50 -2.03 -11.77
C LYS A 56 -10.16 -0.92 -10.78
N ILE A 57 -11.14 -0.14 -10.33
CA ILE A 57 -10.92 0.93 -9.35
C ILE A 57 -10.70 0.36 -7.94
N HIS A 58 -11.39 -0.74 -7.61
CA HIS A 58 -11.25 -1.44 -6.34
C HIS A 58 -9.85 -2.06 -6.24
N GLU A 59 -9.46 -2.86 -7.24
CA GLU A 59 -8.15 -3.50 -7.27
C GLU A 59 -7.01 -2.48 -7.29
N ALA A 60 -7.18 -1.35 -7.99
CA ALA A 60 -6.18 -0.28 -7.98
C ALA A 60 -6.03 0.35 -6.58
N ALA A 61 -7.13 0.48 -5.83
CA ALA A 61 -7.08 0.97 -4.46
C ALA A 61 -6.37 -0.03 -3.54
N ASP A 62 -6.62 -1.34 -3.71
CA ASP A 62 -6.00 -2.38 -2.89
C ASP A 62 -4.50 -2.51 -3.19
N VAL A 63 -4.08 -2.39 -4.46
CA VAL A 63 -2.66 -2.26 -4.83
C VAL A 63 -2.00 -1.09 -4.10
N ILE A 64 -2.61 0.09 -4.12
CA ILE A 64 -2.06 1.29 -3.45
C ILE A 64 -1.96 1.04 -1.95
N TYR A 65 -3.02 0.51 -1.31
CA TYR A 65 -3.04 0.22 0.11
C TYR A 65 -1.93 -0.76 0.51
N HIS A 66 -1.84 -1.91 -0.17
CA HIS A 66 -0.86 -2.94 0.13
C HIS A 66 0.56 -2.48 -0.15
N LEU A 67 0.77 -1.64 -1.17
CA LEU A 67 2.07 -1.03 -1.45
C LEU A 67 2.49 -0.06 -0.35
N MET A 68 1.58 0.77 0.18
CA MET A 68 1.89 1.67 1.31
C MET A 68 2.28 0.88 2.56
N VAL A 69 1.56 -0.21 2.87
CA VAL A 69 1.91 -1.09 3.99
C VAL A 69 3.28 -1.74 3.78
N TYR A 70 3.56 -2.24 2.58
CA TYR A 70 4.82 -2.87 2.24
C TYR A 70 6.01 -1.90 2.31
N PHE A 71 5.82 -0.64 1.91
CA PHE A 71 6.81 0.40 2.08
C PHE A 71 7.12 0.64 3.56
N GLU A 72 6.08 0.85 4.37
CA GLU A 72 6.26 1.10 5.80
C GLU A 72 6.92 -0.08 6.52
N VAL A 73 6.59 -1.33 6.17
CA VAL A 73 7.23 -2.51 6.79
C VAL A 73 8.71 -2.65 6.43
N ASN A 74 9.14 -2.08 5.31
CA ASN A 74 10.52 -2.07 4.84
C ASN A 74 11.23 -0.74 5.08
N ASN A 75 10.63 0.17 5.85
CA ASN A 75 11.17 1.50 6.14
C ASN A 75 11.46 2.33 4.88
N ILE A 76 10.69 2.11 3.81
CA ILE A 76 10.68 2.95 2.62
C ILE A 76 9.64 4.05 2.87
N LYS A 77 10.07 5.31 2.92
CA LYS A 77 9.13 6.42 3.10
C LYS A 77 8.53 6.81 1.76
N ILE A 78 7.20 6.94 1.71
CA ILE A 78 6.50 7.40 0.52
C ILE A 78 6.98 8.78 0.07
N GLU A 79 7.40 9.62 1.01
CA GLU A 79 7.99 10.93 0.75
C GLU A 79 9.25 10.83 -0.12
N ASP A 80 10.11 9.83 0.12
CA ASP A 80 11.33 9.59 -0.67
C ASP A 80 10.97 9.11 -2.09
N VAL A 81 9.97 8.22 -2.20
CA VAL A 81 9.44 7.74 -3.50
C VAL A 81 8.86 8.90 -4.32
N MET A 82 8.11 9.81 -3.68
CA MET A 82 7.58 11.01 -4.34
C MET A 82 8.71 11.93 -4.81
N GLY A 83 9.77 12.08 -4.01
CA GLY A 83 10.97 12.80 -4.42
C GLY A 83 11.61 12.22 -5.69
N GLU A 84 11.64 10.90 -5.80
CA GLU A 84 12.14 10.19 -6.98
C GLU A 84 11.20 10.31 -8.19
N LEU A 85 9.88 10.20 -8.00
CA LEU A 85 8.89 10.42 -9.06
C LEU A 85 8.95 11.84 -9.63
N LYS A 86 9.16 12.86 -8.80
CA LYS A 86 9.32 14.24 -9.24
C LYS A 86 10.46 14.42 -10.23
N LYS A 87 11.54 13.62 -10.12
CA LYS A 87 12.66 13.67 -11.07
C LYS A 87 12.27 13.15 -12.47
N ARG A 88 11.26 12.28 -12.56
CA ARG A 88 10.75 11.70 -13.82
C ARG A 88 9.75 12.60 -14.57
N GLN A 89 9.26 13.65 -13.92
CA GLN A 89 8.34 14.63 -14.51
C GLN A 89 9.07 15.76 -15.26
N LYS A 90 10.38 15.61 -15.47
CA LYS A 90 11.19 16.51 -16.27
C LYS A 90 11.14 16.14 -17.74
#